data_AF-A0A971H0N1-F1
#
_entry.id   AF-A0A971H0N1-F1
#
_cell.length_a   1.000
_cell.length_b   1.000
_cell.length_c   1.000
_cell.angle_alpha   90.00
_cell.angle_beta   90.00
_cell.angle_gamma   90.00
#
_symmetry.space_group_name_H-M   'P 1'
#
loop_
_entity.id
_entity.type
_entity.pdbx_description
1 polymer ?
#
loop_
_entity_poly.entity_id
_entity_poly.type
_entity_poly.pdbx_seq_one_letter_code
_entity_poly.pdbx_strand_id
1 'polypeptide(L)'
;IHYKLNDIARLPIIFSETHKPEIDSLVQENINISKIDWDSFETSWDFKVHPLLDEEKQGEIPNTIEEAYENWKEYANSNFAKLKENEERLNEIFIEIYGLEDELTKEVSDKDITIAKIFDNKEDIYDDIKGNQYILTKEDVIKSFISYGVGCIFGRYSLDEEGLVYAGGDFDINRYKKFKPVEDNVAVITDEEYFEYDLVNRFIEFVKVSFGEENLEENLEFIADSLKGSGTPREKIRNYFINDFYKDHVKTYKNRPIYWLYDSSAGKTKRNSQNGFKALIYMHRYNEDTTGKVRIDYLHKVQRVYENKIKFLENDIANTKNAKEKSKLEKELEKTIKQLKECKEYDEKIGHIALSRVAIDLDDGVKVNYDKVQTDNEGNKYEILAKI
;
A
#
# COMPACT_ATOMS: atom_id res chain seq x y z
N ILE A 1 -2.05 -26.96 -20.31
CA ILE A 1 -2.70 -27.89 -21.26
C ILE A 1 -3.08 -27.09 -22.50
N HIS A 2 -2.66 -27.50 -23.71
CA HIS A 2 -3.08 -26.87 -24.96
C HIS A 2 -4.39 -27.53 -25.42
N TYR A 3 -5.54 -26.95 -25.09
CA TYR A 3 -6.83 -27.42 -25.61
C TYR A 3 -7.05 -26.92 -27.03
N LYS A 4 -7.33 -27.82 -27.98
CA LYS A 4 -7.84 -27.49 -29.31
C LYS A 4 -9.37 -27.52 -29.29
N LEU A 5 -10.02 -26.77 -30.19
CA LEU A 5 -11.48 -26.72 -30.33
C LEU A 5 -12.16 -28.11 -30.39
N ASN A 6 -11.51 -29.09 -31.04
CA ASN A 6 -12.03 -30.46 -31.14
C ASN A 6 -11.91 -31.28 -29.84
N ASP A 7 -11.08 -30.87 -28.89
CA ASP A 7 -10.88 -31.63 -27.65
C ASP A 7 -12.07 -31.46 -26.70
N ILE A 8 -12.65 -30.25 -26.64
CA ILE A 8 -13.85 -29.96 -25.83
C ILE A 8 -15.07 -30.73 -26.38
N ALA A 9 -15.24 -30.78 -27.70
CA ALA A 9 -16.37 -31.48 -28.34
C ALA A 9 -16.35 -33.00 -28.14
N ARG A 10 -15.22 -33.56 -27.70
CA ARG A 10 -15.04 -35.01 -27.43
C ARG A 10 -15.19 -35.36 -25.96
N LEU A 11 -15.39 -34.38 -25.08
CA LEU A 11 -15.62 -34.64 -23.67
C LEU A 11 -16.95 -35.39 -23.50
N PRO A 12 -17.00 -36.46 -22.69
CA PRO A 12 -18.23 -37.19 -22.44
C PRO A 12 -19.13 -36.39 -21.47
N ILE A 13 -19.82 -35.37 -21.99
CA ILE A 13 -20.67 -34.48 -21.18
C ILE A 13 -22.08 -35.06 -21.10
N ILE A 14 -22.56 -35.31 -19.88
CA ILE A 14 -23.95 -35.67 -19.60
C ILE A 14 -24.72 -34.41 -19.21
N PHE A 15 -25.80 -34.10 -19.95
CA PHE A 15 -26.67 -32.97 -19.63
C PHE A 15 -27.83 -33.43 -18.75
N SER A 16 -27.82 -33.00 -17.49
CA SER A 16 -28.89 -33.28 -16.53
C SER A 16 -29.85 -32.09 -16.46
N GLU A 17 -31.00 -32.19 -17.13
CA GLU A 17 -32.06 -31.16 -17.07
C GLU A 17 -32.62 -30.97 -15.65
N THR A 18 -32.52 -31.99 -14.79
CA THR A 18 -32.97 -31.94 -13.40
C THR A 18 -32.03 -31.11 -12.52
N HIS A 19 -30.72 -31.28 -12.65
CA HIS A 19 -29.73 -30.57 -11.85
C HIS A 19 -29.35 -29.20 -12.43
N LYS A 20 -29.63 -28.97 -13.71
CA LYS A 20 -29.26 -27.73 -14.42
C LYS A 20 -29.62 -26.43 -13.67
N PRO A 21 -30.84 -26.25 -13.14
CA PRO A 21 -31.18 -25.01 -12.44
C PRO A 21 -30.34 -24.75 -11.19
N GLU A 22 -30.02 -25.81 -10.43
CA GLU A 22 -29.19 -25.72 -9.23
C GLU A 22 -27.73 -25.41 -9.59
N ILE A 23 -27.18 -26.12 -10.60
CA ILE A 23 -25.83 -25.88 -11.11
C ILE A 23 -25.69 -24.42 -11.58
N ASP A 24 -26.62 -23.94 -12.41
CA ASP A 24 -26.58 -22.58 -12.94
C ASP A 24 -26.65 -21.54 -11.81
N SER A 25 -27.44 -21.80 -10.76
CA SER A 25 -27.53 -20.94 -9.58
C SER A 25 -26.23 -20.90 -8.77
N LEU A 26 -25.64 -22.05 -8.45
CA LEU A 26 -24.40 -22.16 -7.68
C LEU A 26 -23.23 -21.51 -8.43
N VAL A 27 -23.14 -21.74 -9.74
CA VAL A 27 -22.12 -21.14 -10.60
C VAL A 27 -22.26 -19.61 -10.60
N GLN A 28 -23.48 -19.09 -10.72
CA GLN A 28 -23.69 -17.65 -10.71
C GLN A 28 -23.35 -17.02 -9.35
N GLU A 29 -23.67 -17.69 -8.25
CA GLU A 29 -23.28 -17.26 -6.90
C GLU A 29 -21.75 -17.23 -6.75
N ASN A 30 -21.06 -18.28 -7.19
CA ASN A 30 -19.59 -18.35 -7.14
C ASN A 30 -18.94 -17.22 -7.95
N ILE A 31 -19.43 -16.95 -9.17
CA ILE A 31 -18.95 -15.84 -10.00
C ILE A 31 -19.12 -14.51 -9.27
N ASN A 32 -20.26 -14.29 -8.62
CA ASN A 32 -20.52 -13.06 -7.89
C ASN A 32 -19.61 -12.92 -6.68
N ILE A 33 -19.45 -13.97 -5.87
CA ILE A 33 -18.56 -13.99 -4.70
C ILE A 33 -17.12 -13.70 -5.11
N SER A 34 -16.58 -14.41 -6.11
CA SER A 34 -15.21 -14.21 -6.59
C SER A 34 -15.00 -12.82 -7.19
N LYS A 35 -16.02 -12.25 -7.85
CA LYS A 35 -15.94 -10.88 -8.36
C LYS A 35 -15.88 -9.86 -7.22
N ILE A 36 -16.74 -9.99 -6.21
CA ILE A 36 -16.77 -9.09 -5.04
C ILE A 36 -15.42 -9.16 -4.29
N ASP A 37 -14.86 -10.35 -4.10
CA ASP A 37 -13.54 -10.53 -3.50
C ASP A 37 -12.47 -9.81 -4.33
N TRP A 38 -12.40 -10.07 -5.63
CA TRP A 38 -11.44 -9.42 -6.53
C TRP A 38 -11.53 -7.88 -6.50
N ASP A 39 -12.75 -7.35 -6.54
CA ASP A 39 -13.03 -5.90 -6.55
C ASP A 39 -12.80 -5.22 -5.18
N SER A 40 -12.51 -6.00 -4.14
CA SER A 40 -12.13 -5.50 -2.81
C SER A 40 -10.65 -5.11 -2.70
N PHE A 41 -9.84 -5.37 -3.72
CA PHE A 41 -8.40 -5.08 -3.73
C PHE A 41 -8.03 -4.05 -4.79
N GLU A 42 -7.09 -3.14 -4.45
CA GLU A 42 -6.61 -2.05 -5.33
C GLU A 42 -6.04 -2.49 -6.69
N THR A 43 -5.77 -3.79 -6.86
CA THR A 43 -5.31 -4.38 -8.13
C THR A 43 -6.45 -4.65 -9.11
N SER A 44 -7.70 -4.61 -8.66
CA SER A 44 -8.87 -4.67 -9.55
C SER A 44 -9.09 -3.34 -10.26
N TRP A 45 -9.64 -3.45 -11.47
CA TRP A 45 -10.06 -2.32 -12.30
C TRP A 45 -11.35 -1.70 -11.77
N ASP A 46 -12.18 -2.50 -11.10
CA ASP A 46 -13.46 -2.11 -10.54
C ASP A 46 -13.36 -1.81 -9.03
N PHE A 47 -12.14 -1.68 -8.49
CA PHE A 47 -11.92 -1.31 -7.08
C PHE A 47 -12.51 0.07 -6.78
N LYS A 48 -13.43 0.11 -5.80
CA LYS A 48 -14.17 1.32 -5.43
C LYS A 48 -13.61 2.03 -4.20
N VAL A 49 -13.53 1.30 -3.09
CA VAL A 49 -13.19 1.81 -1.76
C VAL A 49 -12.57 0.67 -0.96
N HIS A 50 -11.73 1.01 0.03
CA HIS A 50 -11.14 -0.01 0.89
C HIS A 50 -12.23 -0.72 1.73
N PRO A 51 -12.17 -2.05 1.94
CA PRO A 51 -13.20 -2.80 2.66
C PRO A 51 -13.55 -2.29 4.06
N LEU A 52 -12.60 -1.66 4.76
CA LEU A 52 -12.80 -1.04 6.09
C LEU A 52 -13.65 0.24 6.05
N LEU A 53 -13.87 0.81 4.86
CA LEU A 53 -14.67 2.02 4.61
C LEU A 53 -15.81 1.75 3.62
N ASP A 54 -16.12 0.48 3.36
CA ASP A 54 -17.14 0.07 2.41
C ASP A 54 -18.46 -0.20 3.13
N GLU A 55 -19.45 0.70 2.98
CA GLU A 55 -20.76 0.57 3.61
C GLU A 55 -21.47 -0.76 3.26
N GLU A 56 -21.24 -1.34 2.08
CA GLU A 56 -21.85 -2.63 1.72
C GLU A 56 -21.30 -3.79 2.57
N LYS A 57 -20.03 -3.71 2.98
CA LYS A 57 -19.35 -4.72 3.79
C LYS A 57 -19.49 -4.46 5.30
N GLN A 58 -19.65 -3.20 5.67
CA GLN A 58 -19.74 -2.75 7.06
C GLN A 58 -21.19 -2.64 7.55
N GLY A 59 -22.16 -2.45 6.65
CA GLY A 59 -23.53 -2.04 6.98
C GLY A 59 -23.60 -0.57 7.39
N GLU A 60 -22.92 -0.20 8.47
CA GLU A 60 -22.62 1.17 8.88
C GLU A 60 -21.12 1.22 9.21
N ILE A 61 -20.39 2.23 8.72
CA ILE A 61 -18.95 2.34 8.99
C ILE A 61 -18.77 2.57 10.51
N PRO A 62 -18.10 1.66 11.23
CA PRO A 62 -17.92 1.81 12.67
C PRO A 62 -16.93 2.92 12.99
N ASN A 63 -16.92 3.37 14.24
CA ASN A 63 -16.02 4.44 14.67
C ASN A 63 -14.58 3.96 14.95
N THR A 64 -14.34 2.64 14.93
CA THR A 64 -13.01 2.05 15.14
C THR A 64 -12.58 1.17 13.98
N ILE A 65 -11.28 1.19 13.68
CA ILE A 65 -10.64 0.36 12.66
C ILE A 65 -10.67 -1.11 13.09
N GLU A 66 -10.60 -1.38 14.40
CA GLU A 66 -10.70 -2.74 14.93
C GLU A 66 -12.06 -3.37 14.60
N GLU A 67 -13.16 -2.66 14.86
CA GLU A 67 -14.49 -3.16 14.51
C GLU A 67 -14.66 -3.30 12.99
N ALA A 68 -14.18 -2.33 12.20
CA ALA A 68 -14.23 -2.43 10.75
C ALA A 68 -13.44 -3.64 10.21
N TYR A 69 -12.31 -3.96 10.87
CA TYR A 69 -11.49 -5.13 10.56
C TYR A 69 -12.21 -6.43 10.89
N GLU A 70 -12.83 -6.54 12.07
CA GLU A 70 -13.59 -7.73 12.46
C GLU A 70 -14.79 -7.98 11.53
N ASN A 71 -15.53 -6.92 11.17
CA ASN A 71 -16.63 -7.01 10.20
C ASN A 71 -16.12 -7.51 8.84
N TRP A 72 -15.01 -6.95 8.34
CA TRP A 72 -14.43 -7.40 7.07
C TRP A 72 -13.90 -8.84 7.14
N LYS A 73 -13.25 -9.21 8.25
CA LYS A 73 -12.77 -10.57 8.50
C LYS A 73 -13.91 -11.57 8.48
N GLU A 74 -15.01 -11.27 9.16
CA GLU A 74 -16.22 -12.10 9.18
C GLU A 74 -16.85 -12.22 7.79
N TYR A 75 -17.01 -11.10 7.08
CA TYR A 75 -17.56 -11.06 5.73
C TYR A 75 -16.75 -11.92 4.75
N ALA A 76 -15.44 -11.69 4.67
CA ALA A 76 -14.54 -12.43 3.78
C ALA A 76 -14.51 -13.92 4.12
N ASN A 77 -14.41 -14.26 5.41
CA ASN A 77 -14.35 -15.64 5.86
C ASN A 77 -15.67 -16.39 5.66
N SER A 78 -16.81 -15.70 5.69
CA SER A 78 -18.13 -16.28 5.40
C SER A 78 -18.28 -16.55 3.91
N ASN A 79 -17.86 -15.62 3.05
CA ASN A 79 -17.81 -15.83 1.60
C ASN A 79 -16.86 -16.96 1.21
N PHE A 80 -15.71 -17.08 1.88
CA PHE A 80 -14.79 -18.23 1.71
C PHE A 80 -15.50 -19.56 2.00
N ALA A 81 -16.18 -19.66 3.15
CA ALA A 81 -16.92 -20.86 3.52
C ALA A 81 -18.06 -21.15 2.53
N LYS A 82 -18.74 -20.10 2.05
CA LYS A 82 -19.84 -20.24 1.08
C LYS A 82 -19.36 -20.72 -0.29
N LEU A 83 -18.26 -20.16 -0.79
CA LEU A 83 -17.66 -20.59 -2.05
C LEU A 83 -17.26 -22.07 -1.98
N LYS A 84 -16.64 -22.48 -0.86
CA LYS A 84 -16.29 -23.87 -0.61
C LYS A 84 -17.52 -24.78 -0.60
N GLU A 85 -18.56 -24.42 0.17
CA GLU A 85 -19.81 -25.18 0.22
C GLU A 85 -20.40 -25.37 -1.18
N ASN A 86 -20.41 -24.31 -1.99
CA ASN A 86 -20.91 -24.36 -3.36
C ASN A 86 -20.06 -25.25 -4.27
N GLU A 87 -18.73 -25.21 -4.15
CA GLU A 87 -17.82 -26.09 -4.90
C GLU A 87 -18.00 -27.56 -4.50
N GLU A 88 -18.13 -27.86 -3.20
CA GLU A 88 -18.40 -29.21 -2.72
C GLU A 88 -19.77 -29.72 -3.19
N ARG A 89 -20.79 -28.84 -3.21
CA ARG A 89 -22.12 -29.18 -3.73
C ARG A 89 -22.10 -29.43 -5.24
N LEU A 90 -21.35 -28.63 -6.00
CA LEU A 90 -21.14 -28.87 -7.43
C LEU A 90 -20.43 -30.21 -7.66
N ASN A 91 -19.38 -30.52 -6.89
CA ASN A 91 -18.70 -31.81 -6.98
C ASN A 91 -19.65 -32.97 -6.69
N GLU A 92 -20.48 -32.89 -5.64
CA GLU A 92 -21.49 -33.90 -5.31
C GLU A 92 -22.45 -34.16 -6.47
N ILE A 93 -23.01 -33.10 -7.07
CA ILE A 93 -23.91 -33.19 -8.23
C ILE A 93 -23.21 -33.86 -9.41
N PHE A 94 -21.96 -33.49 -9.71
CA PHE A 94 -21.24 -34.09 -10.83
C PHE A 94 -20.82 -35.53 -10.56
N ILE A 95 -20.46 -35.89 -9.33
CA ILE A 95 -20.16 -37.28 -8.95
C ILE A 95 -21.40 -38.15 -9.18
N GLU A 96 -22.59 -37.69 -8.77
CA GLU A 96 -23.86 -38.40 -9.00
C GLU A 96 -24.20 -38.52 -10.49
N ILE A 97 -24.09 -37.43 -11.27
CA ILE A 97 -24.39 -37.45 -12.72
C ILE A 97 -23.53 -38.49 -13.47
N TYR A 98 -22.29 -38.69 -13.04
CA TYR A 98 -21.34 -39.62 -13.67
C TYR A 98 -21.30 -41.00 -13.00
N GLY A 99 -21.97 -41.21 -11.86
CA GLY A 99 -21.96 -42.46 -11.12
C GLY A 99 -20.57 -42.82 -10.55
N LEU A 100 -19.87 -41.84 -10.00
CA LEU A 100 -18.48 -41.95 -9.50
C LEU A 100 -18.38 -41.93 -7.98
N GLU A 101 -19.46 -42.24 -7.26
CA GLU A 101 -19.55 -42.14 -5.80
C GLU A 101 -18.52 -43.04 -5.07
N ASP A 102 -18.12 -44.15 -5.70
CA ASP A 102 -17.11 -45.07 -5.15
C ASP A 102 -15.67 -44.64 -5.48
N GLU A 103 -15.48 -43.67 -6.38
CA GLU A 103 -14.15 -43.26 -6.89
C GLU A 103 -13.71 -41.87 -6.42
N LEU A 104 -14.66 -40.97 -6.18
CA LEU A 104 -14.41 -39.56 -5.88
C LEU A 104 -15.14 -39.10 -4.62
N THR A 105 -14.57 -38.07 -4.00
CA THR A 105 -15.14 -37.43 -2.81
C THR A 105 -15.47 -35.98 -3.16
N LYS A 106 -16.47 -35.39 -2.51
CA LYS A 106 -16.95 -34.03 -2.86
C LYS A 106 -16.10 -32.92 -2.23
N GLU A 107 -15.41 -33.25 -1.16
CA GLU A 107 -14.67 -32.35 -0.28
C GLU A 107 -13.60 -31.57 -1.05
N VAL A 108 -13.54 -30.27 -0.76
CA VAL A 108 -12.54 -29.37 -1.34
C VAL A 108 -11.58 -28.95 -0.22
N SER A 109 -10.27 -29.00 -0.49
CA SER A 109 -9.28 -28.49 0.46
C SER A 109 -9.38 -26.97 0.53
N ASP A 110 -9.23 -26.40 1.72
CA ASP A 110 -9.18 -24.94 1.88
C ASP A 110 -8.01 -24.32 1.10
N LYS A 111 -7.00 -25.13 0.76
CA LYS A 111 -5.88 -24.70 -0.07
C LYS A 111 -6.28 -24.30 -1.50
N ASP A 112 -7.32 -24.92 -2.03
CA ASP A 112 -7.73 -24.78 -3.43
C ASP A 112 -8.78 -23.67 -3.64
N ILE A 113 -9.36 -23.14 -2.55
CA ILE A 113 -10.30 -22.02 -2.60
C ILE A 113 -9.58 -20.72 -3.01
N THR A 114 -10.18 -19.99 -3.94
CA THR A 114 -9.50 -18.91 -4.68
C THR A 114 -9.89 -17.48 -4.28
N ILE A 115 -10.41 -17.30 -3.07
CA ILE A 115 -10.77 -15.98 -2.51
C ILE A 115 -10.14 -15.78 -1.14
N ALA A 116 -10.17 -14.55 -0.63
CA ALA A 116 -9.47 -14.18 0.59
C ALA A 116 -9.94 -14.99 1.82
N LYS A 117 -8.97 -15.49 2.59
CA LYS A 117 -9.17 -15.99 3.95
C LYS A 117 -8.33 -15.17 4.92
N ILE A 118 -8.97 -14.57 5.91
CA ILE A 118 -8.32 -13.62 6.82
C ILE A 118 -8.09 -14.28 8.18
N PHE A 119 -6.85 -14.19 8.65
CA PHE A 119 -6.40 -14.65 9.97
C PHE A 119 -5.80 -13.47 10.76
N ASP A 120 -5.90 -13.50 12.09
CA ASP A 120 -5.30 -12.44 12.90
C ASP A 120 -3.78 -12.55 12.90
N ASN A 121 -3.26 -13.78 13.07
CA ASN A 121 -1.83 -14.04 13.12
C ASN A 121 -1.46 -15.23 12.22
N LYS A 122 -0.16 -15.37 11.95
CA LYS A 122 0.37 -16.47 11.11
C LYS A 122 0.28 -17.81 11.80
N GLU A 123 0.27 -17.81 13.12
CA GLU A 123 0.16 -18.97 13.99
C GLU A 123 -1.24 -19.58 13.94
N ASP A 124 -2.26 -18.80 13.58
CA ASP A 124 -3.65 -19.23 13.46
C ASP A 124 -3.91 -20.02 12.15
N ILE A 125 -2.94 -20.02 11.23
CA ILE A 125 -3.02 -20.71 9.94
C ILE A 125 -2.84 -22.22 10.15
N TYR A 126 -3.93 -22.96 10.05
CA TYR A 126 -3.96 -24.42 10.15
C TYR A 126 -3.37 -25.12 8.93
N ASP A 127 -3.01 -26.40 9.07
CA ASP A 127 -2.20 -27.13 8.08
C ASP A 127 -2.86 -27.28 6.71
N ASP A 128 -4.17 -27.52 6.64
CA ASP A 128 -4.87 -27.78 5.36
C ASP A 128 -4.77 -26.58 4.40
N ILE A 129 -4.93 -25.36 4.88
CA ILE A 129 -4.91 -24.16 4.03
C ILE A 129 -3.49 -23.71 3.63
N LYS A 130 -2.43 -24.29 4.22
CA LYS A 130 -1.05 -23.84 3.97
C LYS A 130 -0.66 -23.94 2.50
N GLY A 131 -0.21 -22.82 1.96
CA GLY A 131 0.16 -22.67 0.56
C GLY A 131 -0.94 -22.09 -0.33
N ASN A 132 -2.13 -21.82 0.22
CA ASN A 132 -3.12 -20.97 -0.43
C ASN A 132 -2.55 -19.55 -0.64
N GLN A 133 -2.71 -19.00 -1.84
CA GLN A 133 -2.18 -17.68 -2.23
C GLN A 133 -3.05 -16.50 -1.78
N TYR A 134 -4.27 -16.78 -1.33
CA TYR A 134 -5.30 -15.81 -0.90
C TYR A 134 -5.41 -15.69 0.62
N ILE A 135 -4.46 -16.28 1.37
CA ILE A 135 -4.36 -16.04 2.81
C ILE A 135 -3.91 -14.61 3.05
N LEU A 136 -4.67 -13.89 3.87
CA LEU A 136 -4.33 -12.58 4.39
C LEU A 136 -4.23 -12.64 5.92
N THR A 137 -3.32 -11.82 6.46
CA THR A 137 -3.24 -11.57 7.89
C THR A 137 -3.77 -10.18 8.24
N LYS A 138 -4.03 -9.91 9.52
CA LYS A 138 -4.30 -8.55 10.01
C LYS A 138 -3.24 -7.54 9.55
N GLU A 139 -1.96 -7.91 9.56
CA GLU A 139 -0.85 -7.09 9.04
C GLU A 139 -1.10 -6.74 7.55
N ASP A 140 -1.56 -7.69 6.73
CA ASP A 140 -1.80 -7.46 5.30
C ASP A 140 -2.98 -6.52 5.05
N VAL A 141 -4.09 -6.68 5.79
CA VAL A 141 -5.28 -5.81 5.69
C VAL A 141 -4.97 -4.37 6.14
N ILE A 142 -4.21 -4.20 7.23
CA ILE A 142 -3.83 -2.86 7.69
C ILE A 142 -2.85 -2.20 6.72
N LYS A 143 -1.95 -2.96 6.09
CA LYS A 143 -1.08 -2.41 5.04
C LYS A 143 -1.84 -2.00 3.78
N SER A 144 -2.84 -2.76 3.36
CA SER A 144 -3.70 -2.33 2.25
C SER A 144 -4.49 -1.06 2.61
N PHE A 145 -4.93 -0.92 3.86
CA PHE A 145 -5.58 0.30 4.33
C PHE A 145 -4.63 1.51 4.31
N ILE A 146 -3.38 1.33 4.74
CA ILE A 146 -2.35 2.37 4.65
C ILE A 146 -2.10 2.76 3.19
N SER A 147 -2.00 1.79 2.28
CA SER A 147 -1.85 2.02 0.84
C SER A 147 -3.02 2.83 0.26
N TYR A 148 -4.25 2.48 0.62
CA TYR A 148 -5.43 3.24 0.21
C TYR A 148 -5.41 4.67 0.73
N GLY A 149 -5.04 4.87 2.01
CA GLY A 149 -4.84 6.19 2.60
C GLY A 149 -3.78 7.03 1.86
N VAL A 150 -2.67 6.42 1.44
CA VAL A 150 -1.67 7.09 0.57
C VAL A 150 -2.27 7.44 -0.80
N GLY A 151 -3.15 6.59 -1.34
CA GLY A 151 -3.94 6.90 -2.53
C GLY A 151 -4.81 8.14 -2.37
N CYS A 152 -5.48 8.29 -1.23
CA CYS A 152 -6.23 9.51 -0.91
C CYS A 152 -5.31 10.73 -0.74
N ILE A 153 -4.15 10.57 -0.11
CA ILE A 153 -3.13 11.65 0.04
C ILE A 153 -2.70 12.20 -1.31
N PHE A 154 -2.52 11.35 -2.32
CA PHE A 154 -2.12 11.77 -3.66
C PHE A 154 -3.30 12.07 -4.61
N GLY A 155 -4.53 11.84 -4.18
CA GLY A 155 -5.74 12.05 -4.97
C GLY A 155 -6.06 10.94 -5.97
N ARG A 156 -5.41 9.78 -5.87
CA ARG A 156 -5.81 8.61 -6.66
C ARG A 156 -7.25 8.17 -6.33
N TYR A 157 -7.61 8.24 -5.05
CA TYR A 157 -8.94 7.96 -4.52
C TYR A 157 -9.48 9.17 -3.74
N SER A 158 -10.78 9.18 -3.46
CA SER A 158 -11.46 10.20 -2.65
C SER A 158 -12.36 9.54 -1.61
N LEU A 159 -12.60 10.22 -0.50
CA LEU A 159 -13.64 9.86 0.48
C LEU A 159 -15.03 10.41 0.10
N ASP A 160 -15.11 11.14 -1.02
CA ASP A 160 -16.33 11.76 -1.55
C ASP A 160 -16.85 11.07 -2.82
N GLU A 161 -16.04 10.24 -3.48
CA GLU A 161 -16.36 9.59 -4.75
C GLU A 161 -15.83 8.15 -4.75
N GLU A 162 -16.67 7.19 -5.13
CA GLU A 162 -16.26 5.78 -5.30
C GLU A 162 -15.35 5.62 -6.53
N GLY A 163 -14.36 4.73 -6.41
CA GLY A 163 -13.51 4.32 -7.51
C GLY A 163 -12.31 5.22 -7.74
N LEU A 164 -11.63 4.94 -8.84
CA LEU A 164 -10.44 5.68 -9.25
C LEU A 164 -10.81 7.10 -9.69
N VAL A 165 -10.42 8.09 -8.90
CA VAL A 165 -10.77 9.50 -9.12
C VAL A 165 -9.82 10.16 -10.11
N TYR A 166 -8.51 9.90 -9.97
CA TYR A 166 -7.50 10.44 -10.86
C TYR A 166 -6.41 9.42 -11.18
N ALA A 167 -6.16 9.23 -12.48
CA ALA A 167 -5.07 8.41 -13.02
C ALA A 167 -4.53 8.97 -14.35
N GLY A 168 -4.54 10.31 -14.49
CA GLY A 168 -4.09 11.02 -15.69
C GLY A 168 -5.10 12.07 -16.16
N GLY A 169 -4.67 12.92 -17.10
CA GLY A 169 -5.46 14.07 -17.56
C GLY A 169 -5.36 15.29 -16.65
N ASP A 170 -6.39 16.13 -16.64
CA ASP A 170 -6.43 17.35 -15.83
C ASP A 170 -6.81 17.03 -14.38
N PHE A 171 -5.93 17.35 -13.44
CA PHE A 171 -6.17 17.15 -12.02
C PHE A 171 -7.08 18.25 -11.45
N ASP A 172 -8.25 17.87 -10.92
CA ASP A 172 -9.20 18.79 -10.29
C ASP A 172 -9.27 18.56 -8.77
N ILE A 173 -8.62 19.45 -8.01
CA ILE A 173 -8.61 19.41 -6.54
C ILE A 173 -10.00 19.60 -5.91
N ASN A 174 -10.99 20.13 -6.63
CA ASN A 174 -12.32 20.40 -6.08
C ASN A 174 -13.20 19.15 -5.92
N ARG A 175 -12.78 18.02 -6.52
CA ARG A 175 -13.41 16.71 -6.34
C ARG A 175 -13.19 16.08 -4.95
N TYR A 176 -12.31 16.68 -4.15
CA TYR A 176 -11.93 16.19 -2.84
C TYR A 176 -12.34 17.20 -1.76
N LYS A 177 -13.44 16.92 -1.07
CA LYS A 177 -14.06 17.84 -0.10
C LYS A 177 -13.70 17.46 1.33
N LYS A 178 -13.89 16.19 1.71
CA LYS A 178 -13.60 15.68 3.06
C LYS A 178 -12.12 15.68 3.37
N PHE A 179 -11.32 15.19 2.43
CA PHE A 179 -9.87 15.06 2.57
C PHE A 179 -9.18 15.48 1.28
N LYS A 180 -8.59 16.67 1.28
CA LYS A 180 -7.93 17.23 0.09
C LYS A 180 -6.57 16.56 -0.14
N PRO A 181 -6.21 16.14 -1.36
CA PRO A 181 -4.88 15.65 -1.70
C PRO A 181 -3.77 16.69 -1.49
N VAL A 182 -2.51 16.24 -1.45
CA VAL A 182 -1.36 17.14 -1.51
C VAL A 182 -1.34 17.88 -2.85
N GLU A 183 -1.30 19.21 -2.81
CA GLU A 183 -1.55 20.06 -3.99
C GLU A 183 -0.46 19.90 -5.07
N ASP A 184 0.79 19.75 -4.66
CA ASP A 184 1.94 19.73 -5.54
C ASP A 184 2.52 18.35 -5.83
N ASN A 185 1.77 17.30 -5.45
CA ASN A 185 2.13 15.89 -5.67
C ASN A 185 3.40 15.44 -4.91
N VAL A 186 3.78 16.10 -3.82
CA VAL A 186 4.93 15.69 -3.01
C VAL A 186 4.51 15.48 -1.55
N ALA A 187 4.90 14.34 -0.96
CA ALA A 187 4.76 14.08 0.47
C ALA A 187 6.11 13.62 1.04
N VAL A 188 6.71 14.43 1.91
CA VAL A 188 7.99 14.12 2.56
C VAL A 188 7.79 13.07 3.66
N ILE A 189 8.76 12.18 3.82
CA ILE A 189 8.83 11.21 4.90
C ILE A 189 10.05 11.56 5.75
N THR A 190 9.80 11.97 6.99
CA THR A 190 10.85 12.34 7.95
C THR A 190 10.91 11.36 9.11
N ASP A 191 12.09 11.22 9.72
CA ASP A 191 12.31 10.37 10.89
C ASP A 191 11.75 10.94 12.19
N GLU A 192 11.49 12.24 12.21
CA GLU A 192 10.78 12.95 13.28
C GLU A 192 9.72 13.88 12.68
N GLU A 193 8.85 14.41 13.52
CA GLU A 193 7.79 15.32 13.11
C GLU A 193 8.32 16.76 12.93
N TYR A 194 8.98 17.01 11.79
CA TYR A 194 9.51 18.34 11.45
C TYR A 194 8.49 19.22 10.72
N PHE A 195 7.48 18.62 10.09
CA PHE A 195 6.50 19.31 9.26
C PHE A 195 5.09 18.89 9.65
N GLU A 196 4.20 19.86 9.75
CA GLU A 196 2.78 19.63 10.05
C GLU A 196 2.12 18.69 9.01
N TYR A 197 2.51 18.81 7.73
CA TYR A 197 1.92 18.07 6.61
C TYR A 197 2.89 17.08 5.96
N ASP A 198 3.69 16.36 6.76
CA ASP A 198 4.44 15.20 6.25
C ASP A 198 3.51 14.00 5.95
N LEU A 199 4.03 12.96 5.28
CA LEU A 199 3.23 11.80 4.89
C LEU A 199 2.53 11.13 6.08
N VAL A 200 3.18 11.10 7.25
CA VAL A 200 2.67 10.42 8.45
C VAL A 200 1.50 11.21 9.03
N ASN A 201 1.67 12.52 9.20
CA ASN A 201 0.62 13.39 9.72
C ASN A 201 -0.58 13.46 8.77
N ARG A 202 -0.33 13.42 7.46
CA ARG A 202 -1.38 13.33 6.44
C ARG A 202 -2.14 12.01 6.49
N PHE A 203 -1.45 10.91 6.80
CA PHE A 203 -2.11 9.63 7.04
C PHE A 203 -2.93 9.63 8.35
N ILE A 204 -2.42 10.25 9.42
CA ILE A 204 -3.17 10.43 10.67
C ILE A 204 -4.42 11.29 10.44
N GLU A 205 -4.32 12.38 9.66
CA GLU A 205 -5.45 13.20 9.24
C GLU A 205 -6.48 12.38 8.45
N PHE A 206 -6.02 11.52 7.52
CA PHE A 206 -6.90 10.61 6.80
C PHE A 206 -7.66 9.65 7.73
N VAL A 207 -6.99 9.07 8.73
CA VAL A 207 -7.63 8.21 9.75
C VAL A 207 -8.67 9.00 10.53
N LYS A 208 -8.31 10.21 10.99
CA LYS A 208 -9.22 11.12 11.72
C LYS A 208 -10.47 11.49 10.91
N VAL A 209 -10.33 11.75 9.62
CA VAL A 209 -11.48 12.09 8.74
C VAL A 209 -12.34 10.86 8.45
N SER A 210 -11.74 9.67 8.37
CA SER A 210 -12.44 8.44 8.00
C SER A 210 -13.21 7.81 9.16
N PHE A 211 -12.64 7.82 10.38
CA PHE A 211 -13.20 7.15 11.57
C PHE A 211 -13.58 8.12 12.70
N GLY A 212 -13.40 9.43 12.48
CA GLY A 212 -13.67 10.45 13.49
C GLY A 212 -12.48 10.74 14.42
N GLU A 213 -12.57 11.86 15.14
CA GLU A 213 -11.52 12.31 16.07
C GLU A 213 -11.56 11.60 17.42
N GLU A 214 -12.75 11.17 17.86
CA GLU A 214 -12.99 10.64 19.20
C GLU A 214 -12.14 9.40 19.50
N ASN A 215 -12.04 8.46 18.54
CA ASN A 215 -11.29 7.21 18.68
C ASN A 215 -9.95 7.22 17.94
N LEU A 216 -9.39 8.40 17.64
CA LEU A 216 -8.17 8.51 16.84
C LEU A 216 -7.00 7.75 17.49
N GLU A 217 -6.78 7.89 18.80
CA GLU A 217 -5.64 7.24 19.47
C GLU A 217 -5.78 5.71 19.49
N GLU A 218 -6.98 5.18 19.73
CA GLU A 218 -7.29 3.75 19.67
C GLU A 218 -7.06 3.21 18.25
N ASN A 219 -7.52 3.93 17.23
CA ASN A 219 -7.30 3.58 15.83
C ASN A 219 -5.82 3.56 15.46
N LEU A 220 -5.04 4.54 15.93
CA LEU A 220 -3.60 4.57 15.71
C LEU A 220 -2.89 3.43 16.44
N GLU A 221 -3.31 3.07 17.65
CA GLU A 221 -2.80 1.94 18.41
C GLU A 221 -3.05 0.62 17.67
N PHE A 222 -4.28 0.38 17.19
CA PHE A 222 -4.63 -0.82 16.42
C PHE A 222 -3.81 -0.96 15.12
N ILE A 223 -3.67 0.14 14.37
CA ILE A 223 -2.80 0.18 13.18
C ILE A 223 -1.37 -0.17 13.58
N ALA A 224 -0.84 0.50 14.61
CA ALA A 224 0.53 0.35 15.04
C ALA A 224 0.83 -1.07 15.52
N ASP A 225 -0.09 -1.72 16.25
CA ASP A 225 0.06 -3.09 16.74
C ASP A 225 0.07 -4.14 15.63
N SER A 226 -0.56 -3.84 14.51
CA SER A 226 -0.50 -4.65 13.29
C SER A 226 0.82 -4.48 12.52
N LEU A 227 1.65 -3.49 12.90
CA LEU A 227 2.95 -3.21 12.30
C LEU A 227 4.11 -3.71 13.18
N LYS A 228 5.22 -4.06 12.52
CA LYS A 228 6.46 -4.48 13.18
C LYS A 228 7.21 -3.29 13.78
N GLY A 229 7.97 -3.55 14.83
CA GLY A 229 8.82 -2.55 15.48
C GLY A 229 8.36 -2.22 16.90
N SER A 230 9.04 -1.25 17.51
CA SER A 230 8.76 -0.77 18.87
C SER A 230 8.67 0.75 18.89
N GLY A 231 8.10 1.29 19.96
CA GLY A 231 7.83 2.72 20.13
C GLY A 231 6.35 2.98 20.34
N THR A 232 6.01 4.26 20.41
CA THR A 232 4.62 4.75 20.41
C THR A 232 3.91 4.41 19.09
N PRO A 233 2.57 4.47 19.04
CA PRO A 233 1.83 4.20 17.80
C PRO A 233 2.31 5.02 16.60
N ARG A 234 2.50 6.34 16.80
CA ARG A 234 3.01 7.25 15.77
C ARG A 234 4.42 6.92 15.31
N GLU A 235 5.30 6.52 16.23
CA GLU A 235 6.66 6.08 15.89
C GLU A 235 6.66 4.78 15.08
N LYS A 236 5.80 3.81 15.41
CA LYS A 236 5.67 2.56 14.63
C LYS A 236 5.17 2.84 13.22
N ILE A 237 4.14 3.68 13.06
CA ILE A 237 3.61 4.08 11.73
C ILE A 237 4.67 4.85 10.93
N ARG A 238 5.38 5.81 11.56
CA ARG A 238 6.47 6.55 10.92
C ARG A 238 7.60 5.62 10.47
N ASN A 239 8.00 4.68 11.31
CA ASN A 239 9.03 3.68 10.99
C ASN A 239 8.60 2.77 9.83
N TYR A 240 7.33 2.41 9.73
CA TYR A 240 6.79 1.67 8.60
C TYR A 240 6.92 2.45 7.29
N PHE A 241 6.52 3.73 7.26
CA PHE A 241 6.68 4.58 6.08
C PHE A 241 8.13 4.76 5.63
N ILE A 242 9.06 4.90 6.57
CA ILE A 242 10.49 5.09 6.27
C ILE A 242 11.13 3.82 5.70
N ASN A 243 10.79 2.66 6.25
CA ASN A 243 11.57 1.44 6.04
C ASN A 243 10.90 0.43 5.12
N ASP A 244 9.57 0.30 5.18
CA ASP A 244 8.89 -0.91 4.69
C ASP A 244 7.75 -0.62 3.71
N PHE A 245 7.03 0.51 3.86
CA PHE A 245 5.94 0.90 2.96
C PHE A 245 6.32 0.80 1.49
N TYR A 246 7.46 1.39 1.08
CA TYR A 246 7.86 1.36 -0.33
C TYR A 246 8.19 -0.04 -0.84
N LYS A 247 8.72 -0.93 0.02
CA LYS A 247 9.00 -2.32 -0.36
C LYS A 247 7.72 -3.09 -0.59
N ASP A 248 6.76 -2.93 0.31
CA ASP A 248 5.44 -3.55 0.19
C ASP A 248 4.73 -3.04 -1.06
N HIS A 249 4.79 -1.72 -1.31
CA HIS A 249 4.26 -1.08 -2.52
C HIS A 249 4.89 -1.64 -3.82
N VAL A 250 6.23 -1.72 -3.91
CA VAL A 250 6.91 -2.32 -5.07
C VAL A 250 6.48 -3.77 -5.29
N LYS A 251 6.33 -4.56 -4.21
CA LYS A 251 5.88 -5.95 -4.28
C LYS A 251 4.45 -6.07 -4.79
N THR A 252 3.51 -5.30 -4.24
CA THR A 252 2.09 -5.29 -4.65
C THR A 252 1.95 -5.00 -6.15
N TYR A 253 2.72 -4.03 -6.66
CA TYR A 253 2.68 -3.66 -8.07
C TYR A 253 3.69 -4.41 -8.94
N LYS A 254 4.24 -5.56 -8.50
CA LYS A 254 5.12 -6.45 -9.28
C LYS A 254 6.29 -5.71 -9.95
N ASN A 255 7.01 -4.88 -9.20
CA ASN A 255 8.12 -4.02 -9.65
C ASN A 255 7.70 -2.96 -10.68
N ARG A 256 6.47 -2.45 -10.57
CA ARG A 256 5.91 -1.34 -11.36
C ARG A 256 5.16 -0.36 -10.44
N PRO A 257 5.83 0.20 -9.41
CA PRO A 257 5.17 1.04 -8.42
C PRO A 257 4.59 2.32 -9.04
N ILE A 258 3.41 2.72 -8.58
CA ILE A 258 2.74 3.94 -9.04
C ILE A 258 3.11 5.19 -8.23
N TYR A 259 3.40 5.04 -6.93
CA TYR A 259 4.11 6.05 -6.15
C TYR A 259 5.61 5.84 -6.31
N TRP A 260 6.36 6.91 -6.58
CA TRP A 260 7.81 6.86 -6.71
C TRP A 260 8.46 7.56 -5.51
N LEU A 261 9.48 6.91 -4.95
CA LEU A 261 10.18 7.39 -3.76
C LEU A 261 11.50 8.04 -4.16
N TYR A 262 11.57 9.36 -4.05
CA TYR A 262 12.84 10.07 -3.98
C TYR A 262 13.53 9.69 -2.67
N ASP A 263 14.77 9.23 -2.76
CA ASP A 263 15.49 8.66 -1.62
C ASP A 263 16.97 9.08 -1.66
N SER A 264 17.41 9.85 -0.67
CA SER A 264 18.82 10.25 -0.55
C SER A 264 19.78 9.09 -0.33
N SER A 265 19.23 7.92 0.04
CA SER A 265 19.98 6.68 0.18
C SER A 265 19.96 5.80 -1.06
N ALA A 266 19.37 6.25 -2.17
CA ALA A 266 19.43 5.56 -3.45
C ALA A 266 20.90 5.32 -3.89
N GLY A 267 21.18 4.09 -4.31
CA GLY A 267 22.53 3.61 -4.61
C GLY A 267 23.41 3.30 -3.38
N LYS A 268 22.95 3.57 -2.15
CA LYS A 268 23.69 3.29 -0.91
C LYS A 268 23.26 1.95 -0.28
N THR A 269 24.19 1.33 0.44
CA THR A 269 23.84 0.16 1.28
C THR A 269 23.10 0.62 2.54
N LYS A 270 22.30 -0.28 3.14
CA LYS A 270 21.59 0.00 4.40
C LYS A 270 22.52 0.50 5.52
N ARG A 271 23.78 0.07 5.53
CA ARG A 271 24.77 0.45 6.55
C ARG A 271 25.27 1.90 6.39
N ASN A 272 25.16 2.44 5.18
CA ASN A 272 25.63 3.78 4.84
C ASN A 272 24.48 4.81 4.74
N SER A 273 23.24 4.34 4.61
CA SER A 273 22.05 5.20 4.61
C SER A 273 21.87 5.91 5.95
N GLN A 274 21.57 7.21 5.89
CA GLN A 274 21.15 8.01 7.03
C GLN A 274 19.67 8.36 6.99
N ASN A 275 18.95 7.92 5.94
CA ASN A 275 17.59 8.35 5.64
C ASN A 275 17.46 9.89 5.71
N GLY A 276 18.43 10.61 5.11
CA GLY A 276 18.48 12.07 5.19
C GLY A 276 17.29 12.74 4.53
N PHE A 277 16.82 12.21 3.39
CA PHE A 277 15.67 12.73 2.69
C PHE A 277 14.90 11.59 2.01
N LYS A 278 13.58 11.59 2.20
CA LYS A 278 12.65 10.73 1.50
C LYS A 278 11.41 11.53 1.13
N ALA A 279 10.92 11.37 -0.09
CA ALA A 279 9.64 11.96 -0.50
C ALA A 279 8.94 11.07 -1.53
N LEU A 280 7.65 10.84 -1.35
CA LEU A 280 6.81 10.16 -2.32
C LEU A 280 6.20 11.17 -3.29
N ILE A 281 6.07 10.76 -4.55
CA ILE A 281 5.22 11.39 -5.55
C ILE A 281 4.32 10.34 -6.18
N TYR A 282 3.20 10.76 -6.78
CA TYR A 282 2.37 9.89 -7.61
C TYR A 282 2.69 10.09 -9.10
N MET A 283 3.04 9.01 -9.81
CA MET A 283 3.55 9.11 -11.18
C MET A 283 2.55 9.71 -12.18
N HIS A 284 1.24 9.51 -11.96
CA HIS A 284 0.20 10.05 -12.86
C HIS A 284 0.00 11.57 -12.71
N ARG A 285 0.60 12.17 -11.68
CA ARG A 285 0.67 13.62 -11.46
C ARG A 285 2.07 14.19 -11.71
N TYR A 286 3.00 13.36 -12.20
CA TYR A 286 4.35 13.79 -12.52
C TYR A 286 4.35 14.71 -13.74
N ASN A 287 5.18 15.74 -13.71
CA ASN A 287 5.52 16.61 -14.84
C ASN A 287 7.00 16.99 -14.80
N GLU A 288 7.46 17.67 -15.85
CA GLU A 288 8.86 18.08 -16.02
C GLU A 288 9.43 18.96 -14.88
N ASP A 289 8.57 19.58 -14.08
CA ASP A 289 8.95 20.41 -12.93
C ASP A 289 8.95 19.66 -11.60
N THR A 290 8.45 18.41 -11.56
CA THR A 290 8.28 17.64 -10.32
C THR A 290 9.59 17.44 -9.58
N THR A 291 10.66 17.07 -10.27
CA THR A 291 11.99 16.90 -9.64
C THR A 291 12.54 18.23 -9.12
N GLY A 292 12.31 19.33 -9.85
CA GLY A 292 12.67 20.68 -9.40
C GLY A 292 11.95 21.10 -8.12
N LYS A 293 10.65 20.82 -8.03
CA LYS A 293 9.84 21.07 -6.82
C LYS A 293 10.33 20.24 -5.63
N VAL A 294 10.54 18.94 -5.81
CA VAL A 294 11.10 18.06 -4.76
C VAL A 294 12.42 18.62 -4.23
N ARG A 295 13.28 19.13 -5.12
CA ARG A 295 14.55 19.74 -4.74
C ARG A 295 14.38 21.04 -3.94
N ILE A 296 13.74 22.04 -4.54
CA ILE A 296 13.74 23.41 -4.02
C ILE A 296 12.75 23.56 -2.86
N ASP A 297 11.56 22.99 -3.01
CA ASP A 297 10.46 23.22 -2.07
C ASP A 297 10.49 22.24 -0.89
N TYR A 298 11.22 21.13 -0.98
CA TYR A 298 11.23 20.09 0.05
C TYR A 298 12.63 19.73 0.53
N LEU A 299 13.54 19.29 -0.34
CA LEU A 299 14.90 18.90 0.09
C LEU A 299 15.63 20.06 0.77
N HIS A 300 15.58 21.28 0.20
CA HIS A 300 16.19 22.45 0.83
C HIS A 300 15.51 22.85 2.15
N LYS A 301 14.19 22.61 2.30
CA LYS A 301 13.51 22.81 3.59
C LYS A 301 14.04 21.82 4.64
N VAL A 302 14.18 20.54 4.30
CA VAL A 302 14.75 19.52 5.18
C VAL A 302 16.19 19.86 5.57
N GLN A 303 17.02 20.31 4.63
CA GLN A 303 18.39 20.76 4.94
C GLN A 303 18.39 21.90 5.96
N ARG A 304 17.53 22.92 5.81
CA ARG A 304 17.40 24.02 6.77
C ARG A 304 16.95 23.55 8.15
N VAL A 305 16.04 22.57 8.21
CA VAL A 305 15.62 21.96 9.48
C VAL A 305 16.81 21.32 10.19
N TYR A 306 17.60 20.51 9.48
CA TYR A 306 18.80 19.90 10.06
C TYR A 306 19.87 20.92 10.46
N GLU A 307 20.11 21.95 9.66
CA GLU A 307 21.05 23.02 9.98
C GLU A 307 20.66 23.77 11.26
N ASN A 308 19.36 24.04 11.44
CA ASN A 308 18.87 24.66 12.68
C ASN A 308 18.95 23.70 13.86
N LYS A 309 18.57 22.43 13.67
CA LYS A 309 18.65 21.39 14.71
C LYS A 309 20.08 21.20 15.20
N ILE A 310 21.07 21.19 14.30
CA ILE A 310 22.50 21.15 14.64
C ILE A 310 22.88 22.31 15.58
N LYS A 311 22.51 23.55 15.23
CA LYS A 311 22.81 24.72 16.08
C LYS A 311 22.18 24.63 17.47
N PHE A 312 20.94 24.13 17.56
CA PHE A 312 20.28 23.92 18.85
C PHE A 312 20.98 22.85 19.68
N LEU A 313 21.30 21.70 19.08
CA LEU A 313 22.01 20.61 19.77
C LEU A 313 23.40 21.05 20.25
N GLU A 314 24.16 21.80 19.45
CA GLU A 314 25.45 22.36 19.84
C GLU A 314 25.33 23.29 21.07
N ASN A 315 24.31 24.15 21.08
CA ASN A 315 24.03 25.02 22.22
C ASN A 315 23.62 24.23 23.47
N ASP A 316 22.77 23.21 23.34
CA ASP A 316 22.32 22.40 24.48
C ASP A 316 23.47 21.56 25.07
N ILE A 317 24.35 21.03 24.22
CA ILE A 317 25.57 20.32 24.64
C ILE A 317 26.53 21.24 25.41
N ALA A 318 26.65 22.51 25.00
CA ALA A 318 27.49 23.49 25.67
C ALA A 318 26.95 23.90 27.05
N ASN A 319 25.63 23.89 27.23
CA ASN A 319 24.95 24.36 28.44
C ASN A 319 24.56 23.25 29.42
N THR A 320 24.43 21.99 28.98
CA THR A 320 24.09 20.89 29.88
C THR A 320 25.27 20.52 30.80
N LYS A 321 24.95 20.29 32.08
CA LYS A 321 25.89 19.78 33.09
C LYS A 321 25.72 18.28 33.34
N ASN A 322 24.72 17.65 32.73
CA ASN A 322 24.41 16.24 32.91
C ASN A 322 25.14 15.39 31.86
N ALA A 323 26.09 14.57 32.29
CA ALA A 323 26.89 13.75 31.38
C ALA A 323 26.07 12.75 30.55
N LYS A 324 24.98 12.19 31.10
CA LYS A 324 24.12 11.24 30.38
C LYS A 324 23.32 11.93 29.28
N GLU A 325 22.77 13.10 29.60
CA GLU A 325 22.06 13.95 28.64
C GLU A 325 23.00 14.45 27.54
N LYS A 326 24.20 14.93 27.92
CA LYS A 326 25.26 15.33 26.99
C LYS A 326 25.57 14.24 25.97
N SER A 327 25.78 13.00 26.42
CA SER A 327 26.05 11.88 25.52
C SER A 327 24.89 11.54 24.58
N LYS A 328 23.63 11.74 25.02
CA LYS A 328 22.44 11.58 24.15
C LYS A 328 22.42 12.65 23.07
N LEU A 329 22.61 13.92 23.45
CA LEU A 329 22.63 15.06 22.52
C LEU A 329 23.79 14.95 21.51
N GLU A 330 24.97 14.51 21.94
CA GLU A 330 26.13 14.29 21.06
C GLU A 330 25.84 13.24 19.97
N LYS A 331 25.14 12.14 20.31
CA LYS A 331 24.71 11.12 19.34
C LYS A 331 23.69 11.66 18.36
N GLU A 332 22.75 12.46 18.85
CA GLU A 332 21.73 13.09 18.01
C GLU A 332 22.33 14.14 17.06
N LEU A 333 23.33 14.90 17.55
CA LEU A 333 24.11 15.84 16.74
C LEU A 333 24.86 15.10 15.63
N GLU A 334 25.57 14.01 15.97
CA GLU A 334 26.29 13.20 14.99
C GLU A 334 25.35 12.62 13.91
N LYS A 335 24.19 12.11 14.32
CA LYS A 335 23.14 11.63 13.41
C LYS A 335 22.66 12.75 12.47
N THR A 336 22.33 13.92 13.02
CA THR A 336 21.79 15.06 12.25
C THR A 336 22.83 15.61 11.26
N ILE A 337 24.12 15.68 11.65
CA ILE A 337 25.22 16.06 10.75
C ILE A 337 25.33 15.08 9.57
N LYS A 338 25.24 13.78 9.85
CA LYS A 338 25.29 12.73 8.82
C LYS A 338 24.09 12.80 7.87
N GLN A 339 22.89 13.05 8.40
CA GLN A 339 21.68 13.27 7.59
C GLN A 339 21.83 14.50 6.68
N LEU A 340 22.26 15.64 7.23
CA LEU A 340 22.49 16.86 6.45
C LEU A 340 23.54 16.65 5.35
N LYS A 341 24.62 15.95 5.67
CA LYS A 341 25.66 15.61 4.67
C LYS A 341 25.07 14.78 3.53
N GLU A 342 24.30 13.74 3.85
CA GLU A 342 23.62 12.92 2.85
C GLU A 342 22.64 13.75 1.99
N CYS A 343 21.90 14.68 2.58
CA CYS A 343 21.02 15.59 1.84
C CYS A 343 21.77 16.51 0.88
N LYS A 344 22.97 17.00 1.25
CA LYS A 344 23.79 17.87 0.40
C LYS A 344 24.38 17.09 -0.78
N GLU A 345 24.91 15.90 -0.54
CA GLU A 345 25.36 14.98 -1.61
C GLU A 345 24.21 14.62 -2.57
N TYR A 346 23.01 14.43 -2.03
CA TYR A 346 21.82 14.13 -2.83
C TYR A 346 21.33 15.33 -3.64
N ASP A 347 21.44 16.55 -3.12
CA ASP A 347 21.06 17.78 -3.83
C ASP A 347 21.88 17.99 -5.12
N GLU A 348 23.16 17.60 -5.10
CA GLU A 348 24.01 17.65 -6.29
C GLU A 348 23.44 16.75 -7.40
N LYS A 349 23.11 15.49 -7.06
CA LYS A 349 22.52 14.52 -7.99
C LYS A 349 21.16 14.99 -8.52
N ILE A 350 20.27 15.40 -7.63
CA ILE A 350 18.91 15.82 -8.00
C ILE A 350 18.95 17.10 -8.84
N GLY A 351 19.96 17.96 -8.63
CA GLY A 351 20.18 19.18 -9.38
C GLY A 351 20.39 18.93 -10.88
N HIS A 352 21.17 17.91 -11.25
CA HIS A 352 21.37 17.53 -12.65
C HIS A 352 20.06 17.11 -13.33
N ILE A 353 19.24 16.30 -12.66
CA ILE A 353 17.95 15.85 -13.19
C ILE A 353 16.93 17.00 -13.24
N ALA A 354 16.87 17.84 -12.21
CA ALA A 354 15.97 18.99 -12.17
C ALA A 354 16.22 19.97 -13.34
N LEU A 355 17.50 20.19 -13.71
CA LEU A 355 17.85 21.00 -14.88
C LEU A 355 17.47 20.35 -16.20
N SER A 356 17.43 19.02 -16.25
CA SER A 356 17.08 18.27 -17.47
C SER A 356 15.59 18.33 -17.80
N ARG A 357 14.72 18.71 -16.84
CA ARG A 357 13.26 18.82 -17.00
C ARG A 357 12.67 17.61 -17.71
N VAL A 358 13.00 16.42 -17.21
CA VAL A 358 12.66 15.16 -17.86
C VAL A 358 11.14 14.96 -17.84
N ALA A 359 10.51 14.87 -19.01
CA ALA A 359 9.09 14.52 -19.14
C ALA A 359 8.91 13.00 -19.28
N ILE A 360 7.77 12.49 -18.81
CA ILE A 360 7.37 11.09 -18.95
C ILE A 360 6.17 10.95 -19.89
N ASP A 361 6.05 9.79 -20.50
CA ASP A 361 4.83 9.36 -21.22
C ASP A 361 4.30 8.11 -20.52
N LEU A 362 3.07 8.15 -20.01
CA LEU A 362 2.51 7.01 -19.26
C LEU A 362 2.44 5.73 -20.11
N ASP A 363 2.34 5.84 -21.43
CA ASP A 363 2.28 4.72 -22.37
C ASP A 363 3.63 3.99 -22.53
N ASP A 364 4.76 4.64 -22.20
CA ASP A 364 6.08 3.99 -22.15
C ASP A 364 6.16 2.91 -21.05
N GLY A 365 5.23 2.97 -20.09
CA GLY A 365 5.14 2.07 -18.96
C GLY A 365 6.11 2.40 -17.83
N VAL A 366 5.79 1.90 -16.64
CA VAL A 366 6.45 2.31 -15.38
C VAL A 366 7.97 2.15 -15.43
N LYS A 367 8.49 1.00 -15.85
CA LYS A 367 9.94 0.73 -15.79
C LYS A 367 10.77 1.65 -16.67
N VAL A 368 10.25 1.99 -17.86
CA VAL A 368 10.93 2.89 -18.79
C VAL A 368 10.96 4.29 -18.21
N ASN A 369 9.81 4.80 -17.77
CA ASN A 369 9.74 6.13 -17.16
C ASN A 369 10.56 6.24 -15.87
N TYR A 370 10.56 5.19 -15.04
CA TYR A 370 11.34 5.15 -13.80
C TYR A 370 12.85 5.27 -14.05
N ASP A 371 13.34 4.69 -15.15
CA ASP A 371 14.74 4.82 -15.57
C ASP A 371 15.02 6.20 -16.19
N LYS A 372 14.08 6.70 -17.00
CA LYS A 372 14.14 7.99 -17.69
C LYS A 372 14.28 9.15 -16.72
N VAL A 373 13.46 9.21 -15.66
CA VAL A 373 13.48 10.32 -14.67
C VAL A 373 14.71 10.30 -13.75
N GLN A 374 15.66 9.40 -13.97
CA GLN A 374 16.93 9.32 -13.24
C GLN A 374 18.14 9.53 -14.16
N THR A 375 17.92 9.81 -15.44
CA THR A 375 18.93 9.97 -16.47
C THR A 375 18.85 11.37 -17.05
N ASP A 376 19.98 12.09 -17.10
CA ASP A 376 20.03 13.44 -17.66
C ASP A 376 20.04 13.43 -19.21
N ASN A 377 20.03 14.61 -19.81
CA ASN A 377 20.06 14.78 -21.26
C ASN A 377 21.38 14.30 -21.93
N GLU A 378 22.43 14.06 -21.14
CA GLU A 378 23.73 13.54 -21.60
C GLU A 378 23.81 12.00 -21.47
N GLY A 379 22.79 11.36 -20.90
CA GLY A 379 22.74 9.91 -20.67
C GLY A 379 23.37 9.46 -19.36
N ASN A 380 23.72 10.38 -18.46
CA ASN A 380 24.25 10.06 -17.13
C ASN A 380 23.13 9.71 -16.16
N LYS A 381 23.24 8.57 -15.49
CA LYS A 381 22.27 8.11 -14.49
C LYS A 381 22.70 8.48 -13.07
N TYR A 382 21.80 9.10 -12.30
CA TYR A 382 22.12 9.67 -10.98
C TYR A 382 21.58 8.88 -9.78
N GLU A 383 20.73 7.87 -10.02
CA GLU A 383 20.10 7.04 -8.98
C GLU A 383 19.42 7.91 -7.90
N ILE A 384 18.39 8.66 -8.28
CA ILE A 384 17.69 9.58 -7.37
C ILE A 384 16.44 8.97 -6.74
N LEU A 385 15.94 7.86 -7.28
CA LEU A 385 14.78 7.14 -6.75
C LEU A 385 15.23 5.84 -6.08
N ALA A 386 14.43 5.36 -5.12
CA ALA A 386 14.64 4.07 -4.49
C ALA A 386 14.64 2.92 -5.52
N LYS A 387 15.25 1.79 -5.20
CA LYS A 387 15.29 0.66 -6.13
C LYS A 387 13.94 -0.06 -6.20
N ILE A 388 13.55 -0.48 -7.42
CA ILE A 388 12.34 -1.28 -7.71
C ILE A 388 12.67 -2.70 -8.15
#